data_AF-A0ABD5YTR4-F1
#
_entry.id   AF-A0ABD5YTR4-F1
#
_cell.length_a   1.000
_cell.length_b   1.000
_cell.length_c   1.000
_cell.angle_alpha   90.00
_cell.angle_beta   90.00
_cell.angle_gamma   90.00
#
_symmetry.space_group_name_H-M   'P 1'
#
loop_
_entity.id
_entity.type
_entity.pdbx_description
1 polymer ?
#
loop_
_entity_poly.entity_id
_entity_poly.type
_entity_poly.pdbx_seq_one_letter_code
_entity_poly.pdbx_strand_id
1 'polypeptide(L)'
;MTAIEPSEHTIDELENEIETIDDPDELQSMFKAEADNKDRKGAKVLIERRLSEVEDGEEESEATTDTDSGMDESDFADREADLIAIRNRVREVAADLIGRDLDGISSIRREEDNWTVVVNLVERHSVPDTQDIIGRYEVHLDSDGEITGYHRLSRYRRSYTDYEGWC
;
A
#
# COMPACT_ATOMS: atom_id res chain seq x y z
N MET A 1 -25.81 31.61 4.18
CA MET A 1 -26.69 31.32 3.02
C MET A 1 -25.84 30.40 2.16
N THR A 2 -26.04 29.09 2.24
CA THR A 2 -25.30 28.13 1.41
C THR A 2 -25.66 28.42 -0.03
N ALA A 3 -24.71 28.89 -0.84
CA ALA A 3 -25.06 29.48 -2.13
C ALA A 3 -25.20 28.42 -3.23
N ILE A 4 -24.63 27.23 -3.03
CA ILE A 4 -24.49 26.21 -4.06
C ILE A 4 -25.05 24.87 -3.58
N GLU A 5 -26.03 24.35 -4.31
CA GLU A 5 -26.58 23.01 -4.10
C GLU A 5 -25.88 22.02 -5.03
N PRO A 6 -24.95 21.17 -4.55
CA PRO A 6 -24.14 20.32 -5.43
C PRO A 6 -25.00 19.41 -6.32
N SER A 7 -26.18 19.01 -5.84
CA SER A 7 -27.16 18.22 -6.58
C SER A 7 -27.66 18.88 -7.87
N GLU A 8 -27.64 20.21 -7.98
CA GLU A 8 -28.14 20.96 -9.13
C GLU A 8 -27.08 21.14 -10.24
N HIS A 9 -25.83 20.78 -9.98
CA HIS A 9 -24.71 20.90 -10.93
C HIS A 9 -24.27 19.53 -11.47
N THR A 10 -23.73 19.53 -12.70
CA THR A 10 -22.96 18.40 -13.22
C THR A 10 -21.61 18.28 -12.52
N ILE A 11 -20.94 17.14 -12.63
CA ILE A 11 -19.66 16.91 -11.92
C ILE A 11 -18.60 17.92 -12.38
N ASP A 12 -18.51 18.20 -13.69
CA ASP A 12 -17.56 19.14 -14.26
C ASP A 12 -17.86 20.60 -13.86
N GLU A 13 -19.13 20.97 -13.77
CA GLU A 13 -19.53 22.30 -13.29
C GLU A 13 -19.25 22.47 -11.80
N LEU A 14 -19.52 21.43 -11.01
CA LEU A 14 -19.29 21.41 -9.58
C LEU A 14 -17.80 21.49 -9.23
N GLU A 15 -16.92 20.86 -10.00
CA GLU A 15 -15.46 20.95 -9.81
C GLU A 15 -14.98 22.41 -9.88
N ASN A 16 -15.32 23.12 -10.95
CA ASN A 16 -14.92 24.52 -11.13
C ASN A 16 -15.48 25.44 -10.03
N GLU A 17 -16.67 25.15 -9.51
CA GLU A 17 -17.32 25.99 -8.52
C GLU A 17 -16.74 25.76 -7.11
N ILE A 18 -16.45 24.50 -6.75
CA ILE A 18 -15.79 24.11 -5.49
C ILE A 18 -14.38 24.70 -5.39
N GLU A 19 -13.63 24.74 -6.49
CA GLU A 19 -12.28 25.33 -6.50
C GLU A 19 -12.25 26.81 -6.04
N THR A 20 -13.37 27.53 -6.17
CA THR A 20 -13.46 28.94 -5.75
C THR A 20 -13.90 29.15 -4.30
N ILE A 21 -14.22 28.07 -3.58
CA ILE A 21 -14.68 28.10 -2.19
C ILE A 21 -13.48 27.81 -1.28
N ASP A 22 -13.18 28.75 -0.38
CA ASP A 22 -12.11 28.65 0.63
C ASP A 22 -12.67 28.53 2.06
N ASP A 23 -13.99 28.35 2.21
CA ASP A 23 -14.67 28.28 3.51
C ASP A 23 -15.00 26.80 3.86
N PRO A 24 -14.43 26.24 4.95
CA PRO A 24 -14.60 24.82 5.27
C PRO A 24 -16.02 24.50 5.76
N ASP A 25 -16.69 25.43 6.44
CA ASP A 25 -18.08 25.26 6.89
C ASP A 25 -19.04 25.17 5.69
N GLU A 26 -18.77 25.93 4.62
CA GLU A 26 -19.51 25.86 3.37
C GLU A 26 -19.29 24.51 2.65
N LEU A 27 -18.04 24.06 2.53
CA LEU A 27 -17.70 22.77 1.93
C LEU A 27 -18.30 21.58 2.69
N GLN A 28 -18.27 21.60 4.03
CA GLN A 28 -18.89 20.58 4.87
C GLN A 28 -20.43 20.54 4.69
N SER A 29 -21.06 21.71 4.57
CA SER A 29 -22.49 21.82 4.28
C SER A 29 -22.84 21.23 2.92
N MET A 30 -22.00 21.44 1.90
CA MET A 30 -22.17 20.87 0.56
C MET A 30 -22.01 19.34 0.57
N PHE A 31 -21.01 18.81 1.28
CA PHE A 31 -20.79 17.36 1.40
C PHE A 31 -22.02 16.67 2.00
N LYS A 32 -22.57 17.26 3.07
CA LYS A 32 -23.78 16.76 3.71
C LYS A 32 -24.99 16.83 2.77
N ALA A 33 -25.18 17.94 2.06
CA ALA A 33 -26.26 18.09 1.09
C ALA A 33 -26.17 17.06 -0.05
N GLU A 34 -24.96 16.75 -0.56
CA GLU A 34 -24.78 15.71 -1.58
C GLU A 34 -25.07 14.32 -0.98
N ALA A 35 -24.68 14.05 0.27
CA ALA A 35 -24.96 12.78 0.95
C ALA A 35 -26.47 12.54 1.19
N ASP A 36 -27.21 13.60 1.53
CA ASP A 36 -28.65 13.51 1.80
C ASP A 36 -29.51 13.50 0.51
N ASN A 37 -28.94 13.89 -0.64
CA ASN A 37 -29.67 14.06 -1.89
C ASN A 37 -29.36 12.97 -2.94
N LYS A 38 -28.33 13.16 -3.77
CA LYS A 38 -28.00 12.26 -4.90
C LYS A 38 -26.90 11.24 -4.58
N ASP A 39 -26.16 11.44 -3.49
CA ASP A 39 -25.06 10.57 -3.03
C ASP A 39 -24.07 10.19 -4.15
N ARG A 40 -23.74 11.13 -5.02
CA ARG A 40 -22.84 10.85 -6.14
C ARG A 40 -21.42 10.81 -5.62
N LYS A 41 -20.82 9.63 -5.65
CA LYS A 41 -19.42 9.40 -5.22
C LYS A 41 -18.43 10.39 -5.85
N GLY A 42 -18.59 10.71 -7.14
CA GLY A 42 -17.72 11.67 -7.82
C GLY A 42 -17.81 13.09 -7.25
N ALA A 43 -19.03 13.57 -6.94
CA ALA A 43 -19.22 14.89 -6.33
C ALA A 43 -18.67 14.94 -4.91
N LYS A 44 -18.86 13.87 -4.13
CA LYS A 44 -18.32 13.75 -2.77
C LYS A 44 -16.79 13.82 -2.73
N VAL A 45 -16.12 13.09 -3.63
CA VAL A 45 -14.65 13.10 -3.72
C VAL A 45 -14.13 14.50 -4.06
N LEU A 46 -14.80 15.24 -4.95
CA LEU A 46 -14.40 16.61 -5.29
C LEU A 46 -14.54 17.57 -4.09
N ILE A 47 -15.64 17.46 -3.34
CA ILE A 47 -15.88 18.29 -2.14
C ILE A 47 -14.90 17.93 -1.02
N GLU A 48 -14.67 16.63 -0.79
CA GLU A 48 -13.76 16.11 0.24
C GLU A 48 -12.31 16.53 -0.02
N ARG A 49 -11.86 16.44 -1.28
CA ARG A 49 -10.53 16.92 -1.71
C ARG A 49 -10.34 18.38 -1.37
N ARG A 50 -11.30 19.23 -1.73
CA ARG A 50 -11.20 20.67 -1.48
C ARG A 50 -11.28 21.02 -0.01
N LEU A 51 -12.13 20.32 0.75
CA LEU A 51 -12.26 20.50 2.19
C LEU A 51 -10.93 20.21 2.89
N SER A 52 -10.23 19.14 2.52
CA SER A 52 -8.88 18.85 3.01
C SER A 52 -7.90 19.99 2.70
N GLU A 53 -7.89 20.51 1.47
CA GLU A 53 -6.99 21.59 1.07
C GLU A 53 -7.19 22.89 1.86
N VAL A 54 -8.42 23.16 2.31
CA VAL A 54 -8.77 24.35 3.09
C VAL A 54 -8.53 24.14 4.59
N GLU A 55 -8.88 22.96 5.12
CA GLU A 55 -8.67 22.62 6.54
C GLU A 55 -7.18 22.50 6.90
N ASP A 56 -6.31 22.06 5.97
CA ASP A 56 -4.85 22.05 6.16
C ASP A 56 -4.21 23.46 6.23
N GLY A 57 -4.96 24.51 5.88
CA GLY A 57 -4.51 25.90 5.89
C GLY A 57 -4.68 26.63 7.24
N GLU A 58 -5.48 26.10 8.17
CA GLU A 58 -5.80 26.74 9.44
C GLU A 58 -5.53 25.80 10.63
N GLU A 59 -4.36 25.99 11.26
CA GLU A 59 -3.87 25.44 12.54
C GLU A 59 -2.86 24.27 12.50
N GLU A 60 -1.65 24.56 12.99
CA GLU A 60 -0.68 23.57 13.48
C GLU A 60 -1.29 22.75 14.65
N SER A 61 -1.46 21.43 14.50
CA SER A 61 -0.81 20.40 15.34
C SER A 61 -1.41 18.99 15.17
N GLU A 62 -0.53 18.04 14.87
CA GLU A 62 -0.54 16.60 15.20
C GLU A 62 -1.75 15.70 14.78
N ALA A 63 -1.54 15.08 13.61
CA ALA A 63 -1.48 13.63 13.40
C ALA A 63 -2.73 12.76 13.63
N THR A 64 -3.36 12.35 12.53
CA THR A 64 -3.44 10.93 12.16
C THR A 64 -3.36 10.76 10.64
N THR A 65 -2.40 9.96 10.21
CA THR A 65 -2.16 9.52 8.84
C THR A 65 -3.38 8.82 8.24
N ASP A 66 -3.98 9.44 7.22
CA ASP A 66 -4.58 8.71 6.11
C ASP A 66 -3.89 9.20 4.83
N THR A 67 -3.16 8.27 4.25
CA THR A 67 -2.31 8.43 3.08
C THR A 67 -3.16 8.74 1.85
N ASP A 68 -3.33 10.02 1.52
CA ASP A 68 -3.41 10.43 0.12
C ASP A 68 -2.08 11.10 -0.23
N SER A 69 -1.13 10.25 -0.60
CA SER A 69 0.13 10.74 -1.12
C SER A 69 -0.11 11.32 -2.49
N GLY A 70 -0.09 12.65 -2.58
CA GLY A 70 0.61 13.33 -3.67
C GLY A 70 2.07 12.85 -3.67
N MET A 71 2.29 11.61 -4.10
CA MET A 71 3.61 11.03 -4.16
C MET A 71 4.35 11.73 -5.28
N ASP A 72 5.36 12.49 -4.89
CA ASP A 72 6.37 12.98 -5.80
C ASP A 72 6.96 11.79 -6.59
N GLU A 73 7.01 11.91 -7.93
CA GLU A 73 7.49 10.85 -8.83
C GLU A 73 8.91 10.38 -8.47
N SER A 74 9.73 11.22 -7.81
CA SER A 74 11.06 10.84 -7.33
C SER A 74 11.00 9.97 -6.08
N ASP A 75 10.04 10.20 -5.19
CA ASP A 75 9.79 9.41 -3.98
C ASP A 75 9.31 7.99 -4.30
N PHE A 76 8.55 7.81 -5.38
CA PHE A 76 8.19 6.49 -5.90
C PHE A 76 9.39 5.74 -6.48
N ALA A 77 10.21 6.42 -7.28
CA ALA A 77 11.38 5.83 -7.89
C ALA A 77 12.41 5.36 -6.84
N ASP A 78 12.58 6.12 -5.76
CA ASP A 78 13.47 5.77 -4.64
C ASP A 78 12.98 4.49 -3.92
N ARG A 79 11.68 4.42 -3.59
CA ARG A 79 11.08 3.22 -2.99
C ARG A 79 11.15 1.99 -3.90
N GLU A 80 11.01 2.14 -5.21
CA GLU A 80 11.16 1.03 -6.16
C GLU A 80 12.61 0.54 -6.22
N ALA A 81 13.58 1.45 -6.21
CA ALA A 81 15.00 1.11 -6.19
C ALA A 81 15.36 0.32 -4.91
N ASP A 82 14.84 0.74 -3.75
CA ASP A 82 14.98 0.03 -2.48
C ASP A 82 14.42 -1.40 -2.55
N LEU A 83 13.21 -1.58 -3.09
CA LEU A 83 12.59 -2.90 -3.24
C LEU A 83 13.45 -3.85 -4.09
N ILE A 84 14.01 -3.34 -5.18
CA ILE A 84 14.89 -4.12 -6.06
C ILE A 84 16.20 -4.46 -5.34
N ALA A 85 16.78 -3.51 -4.60
CA ALA A 85 18.00 -3.72 -3.82
C ALA A 85 17.80 -4.82 -2.77
N ILE A 86 16.74 -4.72 -1.96
CA ILE A 86 16.39 -5.72 -0.94
C ILE A 86 16.12 -7.08 -1.57
N ARG A 87 15.37 -7.15 -2.67
CA ARG A 87 15.12 -8.42 -3.38
C ARG A 87 16.43 -9.09 -3.80
N ASN A 88 17.35 -8.32 -4.39
CA ASN A 88 18.63 -8.86 -4.86
C ASN A 88 19.49 -9.33 -3.69
N ARG A 89 19.55 -8.54 -2.62
CA ARG A 89 20.26 -8.90 -1.39
C ARG A 89 19.76 -10.20 -0.78
N VAL A 90 18.44 -10.38 -0.69
CA VAL A 90 17.84 -11.62 -0.19
C VAL A 90 18.16 -12.81 -1.11
N ARG A 91 18.13 -12.63 -2.44
CA ARG A 91 18.51 -13.70 -3.38
C ARG A 91 19.95 -14.18 -3.19
N GLU A 92 20.86 -13.28 -2.87
CA GLU A 92 22.26 -13.60 -2.66
C GLU A 92 22.50 -14.31 -1.33
N VAL A 93 21.84 -13.88 -0.25
CA VAL A 93 22.22 -14.31 1.10
C VAL A 93 21.33 -15.43 1.67
N ALA A 94 20.04 -15.49 1.30
CA ALA A 94 19.10 -16.39 1.97
C ALA A 94 19.44 -17.88 1.80
N ALA A 95 19.91 -18.28 0.62
CA ALA A 95 20.29 -19.66 0.34
C ALA A 95 21.48 -20.11 1.21
N ASP A 96 22.50 -19.24 1.33
CA ASP A 96 23.70 -19.51 2.12
C ASP A 96 23.40 -19.49 3.62
N LEU A 97 22.58 -18.53 4.08
CA LEU A 97 22.19 -18.40 5.48
C LEU A 97 21.47 -19.65 6.00
N ILE A 98 20.56 -20.21 5.20
CA ILE A 98 19.70 -21.32 5.60
C ILE A 98 20.27 -22.68 5.13
N GLY A 99 21.22 -22.65 4.21
CA GLY A 99 21.86 -23.84 3.63
C GLY A 99 20.92 -24.65 2.74
N ARG A 100 20.05 -23.98 1.99
CA ARG A 100 19.00 -24.58 1.13
C ARG A 100 18.89 -23.84 -0.18
N ASP A 101 18.45 -24.54 -1.23
CA ASP A 101 18.23 -23.95 -2.54
C ASP A 101 17.05 -22.97 -2.48
N LEU A 102 17.26 -21.73 -2.91
CA LEU A 102 16.19 -20.75 -3.04
C LEU A 102 15.27 -21.15 -4.20
N ASP A 103 14.01 -21.40 -3.88
CA ASP A 103 12.95 -21.63 -4.87
C ASP A 103 12.44 -20.29 -5.41
N GLY A 104 12.22 -19.31 -4.51
CA GLY A 104 11.76 -17.99 -4.90
C GLY A 104 11.53 -17.03 -3.73
N ILE A 105 11.15 -15.79 -4.06
CA ILE A 105 10.70 -14.77 -3.11
C ILE A 105 9.22 -14.54 -3.37
N SER A 106 8.39 -14.66 -2.33
CA SER A 106 6.93 -14.54 -2.45
C SER A 106 6.37 -13.22 -1.92
N SER A 107 7.08 -12.53 -1.03
CA SER A 107 6.64 -11.22 -0.51
C SER A 107 7.84 -10.38 -0.07
N ILE A 108 7.77 -9.07 -0.28
CA ILE A 108 8.69 -8.07 0.29
C ILE A 108 7.80 -6.94 0.82
N ARG A 109 7.98 -6.57 2.08
CA ARG A 109 7.25 -5.48 2.72
C ARG A 109 8.20 -4.61 3.52
N ARG A 110 8.03 -3.29 3.40
CA ARG A 110 8.64 -2.32 4.30
C ARG A 110 7.71 -2.12 5.51
N GLU A 111 8.26 -2.27 6.70
CA GLU A 111 7.58 -2.06 7.98
C GLU A 111 8.36 -1.00 8.74
N GLU A 112 7.81 0.23 8.76
CA GLU A 112 8.50 1.41 9.29
C GLU A 112 9.84 1.63 8.57
N ASP A 113 10.95 1.24 9.20
CA ASP A 113 12.32 1.33 8.68
C ASP A 113 12.95 -0.04 8.35
N ASN A 114 12.26 -1.13 8.65
CA ASN A 114 12.76 -2.49 8.44
C ASN A 114 12.06 -3.17 7.26
N TRP A 115 12.64 -4.27 6.81
CA TRP A 115 12.10 -5.09 5.75
C TRP A 115 11.74 -6.48 6.25
N THR A 116 10.55 -6.93 5.89
CA THR A 116 10.11 -8.30 6.11
C THR A 116 9.95 -8.97 4.75
N VAL A 117 10.72 -10.01 4.51
CA VAL A 117 10.77 -10.73 3.22
C VAL A 117 10.42 -12.19 3.43
N VAL A 118 9.50 -12.68 2.61
CA VAL A 118 9.10 -14.08 2.62
C VAL A 118 9.76 -14.79 1.45
N VAL A 119 10.52 -15.84 1.77
CA VAL A 119 11.24 -16.67 0.79
C VAL A 119 10.77 -18.13 0.87
N ASN A 120 10.82 -18.78 -0.28
CA ASN A 120 10.56 -20.21 -0.44
C ASN A 120 11.88 -20.92 -0.72
N LEU A 121 12.16 -21.97 0.03
CA LEU A 121 13.40 -22.75 -0.06
C LEU A 121 13.07 -24.23 -0.25
N VAL A 122 13.82 -24.92 -1.10
CA VAL A 122 13.67 -26.37 -1.28
C VAL A 122 14.33 -27.07 -0.09
N GLU A 123 13.52 -27.52 0.86
CA GLU A 123 14.03 -28.25 2.02
C GLU A 123 14.35 -29.72 1.68
N ARG A 124 13.65 -30.29 0.69
CA ARG A 124 13.92 -31.65 0.20
C ARG A 124 13.46 -31.84 -1.24
N HIS A 125 14.40 -32.26 -2.09
CA HIS A 125 14.16 -32.70 -3.46
C HIS A 125 13.43 -34.06 -3.52
N SER A 126 12.54 -34.22 -4.49
CA SER A 126 11.80 -35.44 -4.82
C SER A 126 11.82 -35.70 -6.33
N VAL A 127 11.48 -36.92 -6.75
CA VAL A 127 11.25 -37.25 -8.17
C VAL A 127 9.81 -37.76 -8.32
N PRO A 128 8.94 -37.08 -9.08
CA PRO A 128 9.20 -35.85 -9.85
C PRO A 128 9.38 -34.61 -8.96
N ASP A 129 10.02 -33.56 -9.48
CA ASP A 129 10.31 -32.27 -8.81
C ASP A 129 9.02 -31.52 -8.38
N THR A 130 7.90 -31.84 -9.01
CA THR A 130 6.57 -31.39 -8.58
C THR A 130 6.19 -31.88 -7.18
N GLN A 131 6.93 -32.84 -6.62
CA GLN A 131 6.77 -33.35 -5.25
C GLN A 131 7.84 -32.85 -4.27
N ASP A 132 8.60 -31.82 -4.63
CA ASP A 132 9.55 -31.19 -3.72
C ASP A 132 8.84 -30.67 -2.46
N ILE A 133 9.57 -30.69 -1.35
CA ILE A 133 9.15 -30.07 -0.10
C ILE A 133 9.73 -28.66 -0.06
N ILE A 134 8.83 -27.68 -0.06
CA ILE A 134 9.15 -26.26 0.07
C ILE A 134 8.95 -25.82 1.52
N GLY A 135 9.92 -25.11 2.06
CA GLY A 135 9.79 -24.38 3.32
C GLY A 135 9.60 -22.89 3.03
N ARG A 136 8.61 -22.27 3.68
CA ARG A 136 8.37 -20.83 3.65
C ARG A 136 9.02 -20.20 4.86
N TYR A 137 9.89 -19.23 4.64
CA TYR A 137 10.66 -18.54 5.66
C TYR A 137 10.38 -17.06 5.60
N GLU A 138 10.27 -16.44 6.76
CA GLU A 138 10.31 -15.01 6.93
C GLU A 138 11.74 -14.60 7.29
N VAL A 139 12.24 -13.57 6.63
CA VAL A 139 13.57 -12.99 6.84
C VAL A 139 13.36 -11.52 7.14
N HIS A 140 13.92 -11.07 8.25
CA HIS A 140 13.91 -9.66 8.63
C HIS A 140 15.24 -9.02 8.25
N LEU A 141 15.16 -7.83 7.66
CA LEU A 141 16.31 -6.99 7.35
C LEU A 141 16.10 -5.61 7.95
N ASP A 142 17.18 -4.93 8.31
CA ASP A 142 17.14 -3.51 8.68
C ASP A 142 17.08 -2.59 7.45
N SER A 143 17.08 -1.28 7.70
CA SER A 143 17.07 -0.23 6.68
C SER A 143 18.21 -0.34 5.65
N ASP A 144 19.35 -0.90 6.07
CA ASP A 144 20.56 -1.07 5.25
C ASP A 144 20.54 -2.39 4.46
N GLY A 145 19.52 -3.23 4.67
CA GLY A 145 19.39 -4.54 4.03
C GLY A 145 20.29 -5.61 4.66
N GLU A 146 20.73 -5.42 5.90
CA GLU A 146 21.41 -6.46 6.67
C GLU A 146 20.38 -7.38 7.32
N ILE A 147 20.61 -8.70 7.26
CA ILE A 147 19.68 -9.67 7.83
C ILE A 147 19.80 -9.65 9.36
N THR A 148 18.71 -9.32 10.03
CA THR A 148 18.62 -9.26 11.50
C THR A 148 18.01 -10.52 12.11
N GLY A 149 17.25 -11.30 11.32
CA GLY A 149 16.66 -12.55 11.78
C GLY A 149 15.96 -13.34 10.70
N TYR A 150 15.63 -14.60 11.01
CA TYR A 150 14.75 -15.41 10.17
C TYR A 150 13.97 -16.44 10.98
N HIS A 151 12.78 -16.82 10.49
CA HIS A 151 11.94 -17.85 11.08
C HIS A 151 11.25 -18.68 9.99
N ARG A 152 11.07 -19.99 10.22
CA ARG A 152 10.31 -20.85 9.30
C ARG A 152 8.83 -20.79 9.64
N LEU A 153 8.04 -20.23 8.74
CA LEU A 153 6.59 -20.10 8.88
C LEU A 153 5.87 -21.44 8.64
N SER A 154 6.19 -22.14 7.55
CA SER A 154 5.50 -23.36 7.17
C SER A 154 6.31 -24.24 6.23
N ARG A 155 5.79 -25.43 5.95
CA ARG A 155 6.36 -26.37 4.98
C ARG A 155 5.23 -27.05 4.23
N TYR A 156 5.34 -27.12 2.91
CA TYR A 156 4.31 -27.71 2.04
C TYR A 156 4.95 -28.49 0.89
N ARG A 157 4.15 -29.29 0.17
CA ARG A 157 4.58 -29.94 -1.07
C ARG A 157 4.29 -29.02 -2.24
N ARG A 158 5.22 -28.93 -3.19
CA ARG A 158 5.12 -28.05 -4.37
C ARG A 158 3.84 -28.26 -5.20
N SER A 159 3.31 -29.48 -5.23
CA SER A 159 2.05 -29.84 -5.90
C SER A 159 0.77 -29.23 -5.27
N TYR A 160 0.88 -28.31 -4.30
CA TYR A 160 -0.26 -27.62 -3.72
C TYR A 160 -0.40 -26.23 -4.36
N THR A 161 -1.37 -26.06 -5.25
CA THR A 161 -1.82 -24.75 -5.71
C THR A 161 -2.71 -24.15 -4.62
N ASP A 162 -2.24 -23.10 -3.97
CA ASP A 162 -3.09 -22.28 -3.10
C ASP A 162 -3.95 -21.40 -4.01
N TYR A 163 -5.27 -21.64 -4.03
CA TYR A 163 -6.23 -20.68 -4.59
C TYR A 163 -6.41 -19.58 -3.55
N GLU A 164 -5.52 -18.58 -3.53
CA GLU A 164 -5.76 -17.35 -2.77
C GLU A 164 -6.86 -16.56 -3.49
N GLY A 165 -8.12 -16.93 -3.20
CA GLY A 165 -9.29 -16.18 -3.60
C GLY A 165 -9.31 -14.85 -2.84
N TRP A 166 -8.95 -13.78 -3.53
CA TRP A 166 -9.26 -12.42 -3.10
C TRP A 166 -10.77 -12.24 -3.18
N CYS A 167 -11.41 -11.99 -2.03
CA CYS A 167 -12.78 -11.46 -1.92
C CYS A 167 -12.69 -9.96 -1.63
#